data_AF-A0AAV5IKW7-F1
#
_entry.id   AF-A0AAV5IKW7-F1
#
_cell.length_a   1.000
_cell.length_b   1.000
_cell.length_c   1.000
_cell.angle_alpha   90.00
_cell.angle_beta   90.00
_cell.angle_gamma   90.00
#
_symmetry.space_group_name_H-M   'P 1'
#
loop_
_entity.id
_entity.type
_entity.pdbx_description
1 polymer ?
#
loop_
_entity_poly.entity_id
_entity_poly.type
_entity_poly.pdbx_seq_one_letter_code
_entity_poly.pdbx_strand_id
1 'polypeptide(L)'
;MAALDFMVSIASNTFIPTYDGNLAKVVEGHRRYLGFRKSILLDRRKLVQLLDLHQNGTLSWNEFEAAVRQAHEKRMGQPTRRRVVPDKPKEEDYFYAKPQECLCEETSCDDLLGPRNSNKLL
;
A
#
# COMPACT_ATOMS: atom_id res chain seq x y z
N MET A 1 -14.49 -1.11 19.69
CA MET A 1 -13.75 -2.20 19.05
C MET A 1 -12.60 -1.68 18.17
N ALA A 2 -12.82 -0.73 17.25
CA ALA A 2 -11.79 -0.22 16.33
C ALA A 2 -10.47 0.31 16.93
N ALA A 3 -10.45 0.84 18.15
CA ALA A 3 -9.23 1.36 18.77
C ALA A 3 -8.20 0.26 19.06
N LEU A 4 -8.65 -0.93 19.48
CA LEU A 4 -7.76 -2.07 19.71
C LEU A 4 -7.21 -2.60 18.40
N ASP A 5 -8.07 -2.73 17.37
CA ASP A 5 -7.65 -3.15 16.02
C ASP A 5 -6.58 -2.22 15.45
N PHE A 6 -6.74 -0.91 15.67
CA PHE A 6 -5.74 0.10 15.30
C PHE A 6 -4.40 -0.13 16.02
N MET A 7 -4.42 -0.22 17.37
CA MET A 7 -3.19 -0.39 18.17
C MET A 7 -2.43 -1.66 17.80
N VAL A 8 -3.14 -2.78 17.65
CA VAL A 8 -2.52 -4.06 17.24
C VAL A 8 -1.93 -3.95 15.83
N SER A 9 -2.63 -3.29 14.90
CA SER A 9 -2.18 -3.14 13.51
C SER A 9 -0.96 -2.23 13.35
N ILE A 10 -0.83 -1.18 14.16
CA ILE A 10 0.38 -0.34 14.13
C ILE A 10 1.57 -1.03 14.81
N ALA A 11 1.31 -1.85 15.84
CA ALA A 11 2.33 -2.59 16.58
C ALA A 11 2.92 -3.77 15.80
N SER A 12 2.18 -4.33 14.83
CA SER A 12 2.59 -5.53 14.08
C SER A 12 3.80 -5.30 13.15
N ASN A 13 4.53 -6.38 12.86
CA ASN A 13 5.66 -6.34 11.91
C ASN A 13 5.20 -6.09 10.47
N THR A 14 4.12 -6.75 10.04
CA THR A 14 3.53 -6.60 8.71
C THR A 14 2.04 -6.32 8.83
N PHE A 15 1.54 -5.38 8.03
CA PHE A 15 0.12 -5.07 7.93
C PHE A 15 -0.37 -5.34 6.50
N ILE A 16 -1.51 -6.02 6.38
CA ILE A 16 -2.11 -6.40 5.10
C ILE A 16 -3.61 -6.10 5.17
N PRO A 17 -4.07 -4.95 4.67
CA PRO A 17 -5.48 -4.62 4.70
C PRO A 17 -6.26 -5.39 3.61
N THR A 18 -7.47 -5.80 3.94
CA THR A 18 -8.41 -6.41 2.98
C THR A 18 -9.01 -5.38 2.02
N TYR A 19 -9.15 -4.13 2.45
CA TYR A 19 -9.72 -3.03 1.66
C TYR A 19 -9.10 -1.69 2.08
N ASP A 20 -9.07 -0.72 1.17
CA ASP A 20 -8.53 0.64 1.38
C ASP A 20 -9.51 1.56 2.13
N GLY A 21 -10.21 1.02 3.13
CA GLY A 21 -11.14 1.77 3.97
C GLY A 21 -10.45 2.77 4.91
N ASN A 22 -11.24 3.58 5.61
CA ASN A 22 -10.71 4.65 6.48
C ASN A 22 -9.72 4.12 7.53
N LEU A 23 -10.02 3.00 8.20
CA LEU A 23 -9.10 2.41 9.18
C LEU A 23 -7.77 2.00 8.55
N ALA A 24 -7.80 1.35 7.37
CA ALA A 24 -6.60 0.95 6.66
C ALA A 24 -5.74 2.17 6.29
N LYS A 25 -6.38 3.24 5.79
CA LYS A 25 -5.70 4.51 5.48
C LYS A 25 -5.00 5.11 6.71
N VAL A 26 -5.66 5.14 7.86
CA VAL A 26 -5.04 5.68 9.10
C VAL A 26 -3.89 4.79 9.59
N VAL A 27 -4.07 3.46 9.60
CA VAL A 27 -3.00 2.52 9.99
C VAL A 27 -1.79 2.65 9.07
N GLU A 28 -2.00 2.63 7.75
CA GLU A 28 -0.91 2.75 6.79
C GLU A 28 -0.17 4.08 6.92
N GLY A 29 -0.90 5.19 7.04
CA GLY A 29 -0.28 6.50 7.21
C GLY A 29 0.54 6.61 8.50
N HIS A 30 0.03 6.05 9.61
CA HIS A 30 0.78 5.99 10.87
C HIS A 30 2.04 5.12 10.75
N ARG A 31 1.93 3.95 10.08
CA ARG A 31 3.06 3.05 9.81
C ARG A 31 4.11 3.67 8.88
N ARG A 32 3.70 4.50 7.92
CA ARG A 32 4.61 5.29 7.06
C ARG A 32 5.34 6.34 7.88
N TYR A 33 4.62 7.09 8.73
CA TYR A 33 5.18 8.16 9.55
C TYR A 33 6.21 7.67 10.57
N LEU A 34 5.97 6.57 11.27
CA LEU A 34 6.87 6.04 12.31
C LEU A 34 8.03 5.18 11.76
N GLY A 35 8.60 5.55 10.61
CA GLY A 35 9.76 4.86 10.05
C GLY A 35 9.42 3.65 9.18
N PHE A 36 8.39 3.76 8.33
CA PHE A 36 8.08 2.79 7.27
C PHE A 36 7.96 1.33 7.71
N ARG A 37 7.05 1.05 8.66
CA ARG A 37 6.70 -0.34 8.97
C ARG A 37 6.02 -1.00 7.77
N LYS A 38 6.41 -2.23 7.45
CA LYS A 38 6.00 -2.95 6.24
C LYS A 38 4.48 -3.06 6.12
N SER A 39 3.91 -2.55 5.03
CA SER A 39 2.49 -2.69 4.69
C SER A 39 2.36 -3.20 3.27
N ILE A 40 1.57 -4.25 3.05
CA ILE A 40 1.40 -4.88 1.73
C ILE A 40 -0.02 -4.64 1.24
N LEU A 41 -0.17 -3.92 0.13
CA LEU A 41 -1.45 -3.73 -0.54
C LEU A 41 -1.76 -4.94 -1.40
N LEU A 42 -2.67 -5.80 -0.99
CA LEU A 42 -3.01 -7.01 -1.75
C LEU A 42 -3.70 -6.69 -3.09
N ASP A 43 -3.22 -7.32 -4.15
CA ASP A 43 -3.99 -7.57 -5.36
C ASP A 43 -4.89 -8.79 -5.12
N ARG A 44 -6.05 -8.55 -4.54
CA ARG A 44 -6.98 -9.61 -4.17
C ARG A 44 -7.42 -10.45 -5.37
N ARG A 45 -7.67 -9.82 -6.52
CA ARG A 45 -8.11 -10.53 -7.73
C ARG A 45 -7.00 -11.44 -8.23
N LYS A 46 -5.77 -10.93 -8.30
CA LYS A 46 -4.63 -11.74 -8.73
C LYS A 46 -4.32 -12.86 -7.74
N LEU A 47 -4.40 -12.60 -6.44
CA LEU A 47 -4.16 -13.61 -5.41
C LEU A 47 -5.17 -14.75 -5.50
N VAL A 48 -6.47 -14.46 -5.68
CA VAL A 48 -7.51 -15.49 -5.86
C VAL A 48 -7.22 -16.33 -7.11
N GLN A 49 -6.91 -15.71 -8.25
CA GLN A 49 -6.55 -16.45 -9.47
C GLN A 49 -5.34 -17.36 -9.27
N LEU A 50 -4.30 -16.87 -8.59
CA LEU A 50 -3.10 -17.68 -8.30
C LEU A 50 -3.41 -18.83 -7.34
N LEU A 51 -4.30 -18.59 -6.36
CA LEU A 51 -4.74 -19.62 -5.43
C LEU A 51 -5.52 -20.72 -6.14
N ASP A 52 -6.44 -20.36 -7.04
CA ASP A 52 -7.22 -21.33 -7.82
C ASP A 52 -6.31 -22.22 -8.69
N LEU A 53 -5.30 -21.61 -9.33
CA LEU A 53 -4.28 -22.32 -10.12
C LEU A 53 -3.38 -23.22 -9.28
N HIS A 54 -3.14 -22.86 -8.02
CA HIS A 54 -2.40 -23.72 -7.11
C HIS A 54 -3.27 -24.90 -6.64
N GLN A 55 -4.52 -24.63 -6.26
CA GLN A 55 -5.47 -25.64 -5.77
C GLN A 55 -5.83 -26.70 -6.82
N ASN A 56 -5.90 -26.31 -8.11
CA ASN A 56 -6.15 -27.26 -9.20
C ASN A 56 -4.88 -27.99 -9.69
N GLY A 57 -3.72 -27.75 -9.06
CA GLY A 57 -2.46 -28.40 -9.37
C GLY A 57 -1.71 -27.84 -10.59
N THR A 58 -2.18 -26.75 -11.20
CA THR A 58 -1.49 -26.10 -12.34
C THR A 58 -0.18 -25.44 -11.90
N LEU A 59 -0.15 -24.86 -10.69
CA LEU A 59 1.05 -24.26 -10.09
C LEU A 59 1.52 -25.08 -8.89
N SER A 60 2.81 -25.42 -8.88
CA SER A 60 3.48 -25.89 -7.67
C SER A 60 3.52 -24.79 -6.60
N TRP A 61 3.77 -25.17 -5.35
CA TRP A 61 3.89 -24.21 -4.25
C TRP A 61 4.94 -23.12 -4.53
N ASN A 62 6.09 -23.50 -5.09
CA ASN A 62 7.19 -22.58 -5.38
C ASN A 62 6.80 -21.57 -6.48
N GLU A 63 6.09 -22.02 -7.51
CA GLU A 63 5.61 -21.15 -8.59
C GLU A 63 4.51 -20.21 -8.10
N PHE A 64 3.60 -20.71 -7.28
CA PHE A 64 2.58 -19.90 -6.61
C PHE A 64 3.22 -18.81 -5.73
N GLU A 65 4.17 -19.18 -4.86
CA GLU A 65 4.88 -18.23 -3.99
C GLU A 65 5.60 -17.15 -4.81
N ALA A 66 6.34 -17.55 -5.84
CA ALA A 66 7.06 -16.64 -6.71
C ALA A 66 6.11 -15.67 -7.42
N ALA A 67 4.98 -16.17 -7.95
CA ALA A 67 3.97 -15.36 -8.62
C ALA A 67 3.29 -14.38 -7.65
N VAL A 68 2.99 -14.80 -6.42
CA VAL A 68 2.43 -13.91 -5.39
C VAL A 68 3.43 -12.82 -5.02
N ARG A 69 4.71 -13.15 -4.80
CA ARG A 69 5.77 -12.16 -4.53
C ARG A 69 5.90 -11.15 -5.67
N GLN A 70 5.95 -11.62 -6.91
CA GLN A 70 6.06 -10.78 -8.10
C GLN A 70 4.84 -9.84 -8.25
N ALA A 71 3.62 -10.35 -8.05
CA ALA A 71 2.40 -9.56 -8.16
C ALA A 71 2.33 -8.41 -7.13
N HIS A 72 3.06 -8.50 -6.01
CA HIS A 72 3.01 -7.56 -4.91
C HIS A 72 4.31 -6.77 -4.68
N GLU A 73 5.36 -6.99 -5.49
CA GLU A 73 6.68 -6.36 -5.31
C GLU A 73 6.60 -4.83 -5.20
N LYS A 74 5.81 -4.19 -6.05
CA LYS A 74 5.63 -2.72 -6.09
C LYS A 74 4.46 -2.23 -5.21
N ARG A 75 3.87 -3.11 -4.40
CA ARG A 75 2.68 -2.83 -3.57
C ARG A 75 3.03 -2.76 -2.08
N MET A 76 4.22 -2.29 -1.76
CA MET A 76 4.82 -2.28 -0.43
C MET A 76 4.68 -0.92 0.27
N GLY A 77 3.46 -0.40 0.45
CA GLY A 77 3.16 0.69 1.39
C GLY A 77 3.98 1.99 1.31
N GLN A 78 4.73 2.22 0.23
CA GLN A 78 5.73 3.27 0.06
C GLN A 78 5.16 4.69 0.21
N PRO A 79 6.01 5.70 0.49
CA PRO A 79 5.53 7.08 0.47
C PRO A 79 4.99 7.40 -0.92
N THR A 80 3.80 7.99 -0.97
CA THR A 80 3.15 8.38 -2.22
C THR A 80 2.47 9.73 -2.03
N ARG A 81 2.37 10.49 -3.13
CA ARG A 81 1.63 11.76 -3.11
C ARG A 81 0.16 11.50 -2.79
N ARG A 82 -0.43 12.40 -2.02
CA ARG A 82 -1.87 12.44 -1.79
C ARG A 82 -2.59 12.64 -3.12
N ARG A 83 -3.66 11.90 -3.33
CA ARG A 83 -4.57 12.14 -4.44
C ARG A 83 -5.36 13.39 -4.13
N VAL A 84 -5.17 14.43 -4.94
CA VAL A 84 -5.95 15.67 -4.95
C VAL A 84 -6.96 15.56 -6.10
N VAL A 85 -8.21 15.90 -5.84
CA VAL A 85 -9.33 15.83 -6.78
C VAL A 85 -9.97 17.20 -6.78
N PRO A 86 -9.69 18.03 -7.81
CA PRO A 86 -10.24 19.38 -7.90
C PRO A 86 -11.76 19.39 -7.67
N ASP A 87 -12.22 20.37 -6.91
CA ASP A 87 -13.62 20.60 -6.56
C ASP A 87 -14.29 19.47 -5.75
N LYS A 88 -13.52 18.46 -5.30
CA LYS A 88 -14.03 17.32 -4.53
C LYS A 88 -13.16 16.96 -3.31
N PRO A 89 -13.00 17.87 -2.34
CA PRO A 89 -12.13 17.67 -1.18
C PRO A 89 -12.48 16.43 -0.33
N LYS A 90 -13.73 15.96 -0.38
CA LYS A 90 -14.18 14.74 0.31
C LYS A 90 -13.73 13.43 -0.35
N GLU A 91 -13.34 13.47 -1.62
CA GLU A 91 -12.85 12.31 -2.39
C GLU A 91 -11.31 12.23 -2.43
N GLU A 92 -10.64 13.24 -1.87
CA GLU A 92 -9.18 13.32 -1.76
C GLU A 92 -8.63 12.40 -0.66
N ASP A 93 -7.33 12.13 -0.73
CA ASP A 93 -6.65 11.46 0.36
C ASP A 93 -6.46 12.42 1.56
N TYR A 94 -6.92 11.99 2.74
CA TYR A 94 -6.65 12.71 3.98
C TYR A 94 -5.13 12.83 4.24
N PHE A 95 -4.73 13.94 4.87
CA PHE A 95 -3.35 14.20 5.28
C PHE A 95 -2.71 12.99 6.00
N TYR A 96 -3.39 12.48 7.03
CA TYR A 96 -2.90 11.35 7.84
C TYR A 96 -2.87 10.00 7.10
N ALA A 97 -3.46 9.88 5.90
CA ALA A 97 -3.36 8.66 5.11
C ALA A 97 -2.00 8.56 4.39
N LYS A 98 -1.46 9.70 3.95
CA LYS A 98 -0.20 9.79 3.21
C LYS A 98 0.56 11.05 3.62
N PRO A 99 1.30 11.01 4.74
CA PRO A 99 2.00 12.17 5.28
C PRO A 99 3.36 12.38 4.57
N GLN A 100 3.37 12.38 3.23
CA GLN A 100 4.61 12.50 2.46
C GLN A 100 5.34 13.81 2.80
N GLU A 101 4.59 14.89 2.98
CA GLU A 101 5.13 16.22 3.28
C GLU A 101 5.89 16.25 4.62
N CYS A 102 5.63 15.30 5.52
CA CYS A 102 6.35 15.15 6.79
C CYS A 102 7.61 14.26 6.69
N LEU A 103 7.78 13.55 5.58
CA LEU A 103 8.86 12.58 5.39
C LEU A 103 10.04 13.16 4.60
N CYS A 104 9.87 14.32 3.97
CA CYS A 104 10.91 14.99 3.20
C CYS A 104 11.67 15.97 4.09
N GLU A 105 13.00 15.86 4.12
CA GLU A 105 13.87 16.81 4.85
C GLU A 105 14.16 18.08 4.04
N GLU A 106 13.97 18.06 2.71
CA GLU A 106 14.22 19.18 1.80
C GLU A 106 13.00 19.58 0.96
N THR A 107 13.09 20.72 0.27
CA THR A 107 12.02 21.30 -0.57
C THR A 107 11.53 20.42 -1.72
N SER A 108 12.21 19.30 -2.02
CA SER A 108 11.83 18.34 -3.06
C SER A 108 11.63 16.94 -2.48
N CYS A 109 10.44 16.39 -2.68
CA CYS A 109 10.05 15.04 -2.27
C CYS A 109 10.14 14.01 -3.40
N ASP A 110 10.75 14.36 -4.53
CA ASP A 110 10.73 13.50 -5.72
C ASP A 110 11.60 12.24 -5.56
N ASP A 111 12.61 12.26 -4.69
CA ASP A 111 13.51 11.11 -4.46
C ASP A 111 12.86 9.98 -3.65
N LEU A 112 11.81 10.28 -2.88
CA LEU A 112 11.05 9.30 -2.08
C LEU A 112 9.93 8.61 -2.87
N LEU A 113 9.60 9.15 -4.05
CA LEU A 113 8.62 8.58 -4.96
C LEU A 113 9.39 7.68 -5.91
N GLY A 114 9.24 6.36 -5.78
CA GLY A 114 9.82 5.40 -6.73
C GLY A 114 9.55 5.79 -8.20
N PRO A 115 10.30 5.23 -9.17
CA PRO A 115 10.41 5.76 -10.52
C PRO A 115 9.03 6.07 -11.13
N ARG A 116 8.80 7.36 -11.43
CA ARG A 116 7.64 7.80 -12.20
C ARG A 116 7.68 7.10 -13.56
N ASN A 117 6.72 6.23 -13.84
CA ASN A 117 6.38 5.88 -15.22
C ASN A 117 5.88 7.14 -15.91
N SER A 118 6.82 7.86 -16.52
CA SER A 118 6.57 9.05 -17.30
C SER A 118 6.03 8.60 -18.65
N ASN A 119 4.75 8.23 -18.72
CA ASN A 119 4.03 8.32 -19.99
C ASN A 119 3.88 9.81 -20.28
N LYS A 120 4.90 10.39 -20.94
CA LYS A 120 4.74 11.62 -21.71
C LYS A 120 3.73 11.31 -22.81
N LEU A 121 2.48 11.72 -22.59
CA LEU A 121 1.55 11.91 -23.69
C LEU A 121 2.05 13.14 -24.46
N LEU A 122 2.38 12.90 -25.73
CA LEU A 122 2.47 13.92 -26.78
C LEU A 122 1.20 14.75 -26.83
#